data_AF-A0A0A0KDS5-F1
#
_entry.id   AF-A0A0A0KDS5-F1
#
_cell.length_a   1.000
_cell.length_b   1.000
_cell.length_c   1.000
_cell.angle_alpha   90.00
_cell.angle_beta   90.00
_cell.angle_gamma   90.00
#
_symmetry.space_group_name_H-M   'P 1'
#
loop_
_entity.id
_entity.type
_entity.pdbx_description
1 polymer ?
#
loop_
_entity_poly.entity_id
_entity_poly.type
_entity_poly.pdbx_seq_one_letter_code
_entity_poly.pdbx_strand_id
1 'polypeptide(L)'
;MLSASSPPQAYEVLSKRLRSIEDIPLKVSAVQPLDSAFRYTSVYPPEPHPLAEEKASDRRTLKTFAPSCIKPLEVMIQLEGSGNWPTDEVAIEKTKTAFLLKIGESLQNDWGMTCIASEDSVNVLVSGYAFRLKIWHERGLSLLSKESGNDLSNRTSLTDKQLFIQSQHSSMISGLQARHSIYGPVVRLAKRWIASHFFSACLVEEAVELLVASIFLKPLPFHAPLSRITGFLRFLRLLSEYDWTFSPLVIDINNDLGANEEKEIAVRMC
;
A
#
# COMPACT_ATOMS: atom_id res chain seq x y z
N MET A 1 -5.13 -2.08 -32.02
CA MET A 1 -5.04 -2.73 -30.70
C MET A 1 -4.14 -1.87 -29.83
N LEU A 2 -4.72 -0.97 -29.02
CA LEU A 2 -3.95 -0.25 -27.99
C LEU A 2 -3.50 -1.31 -26.97
N SER A 3 -2.20 -1.50 -26.74
CA SER A 3 -1.75 -2.41 -25.70
C SER A 3 -2.28 -1.87 -24.37
N ALA A 4 -3.12 -2.64 -23.68
CA ALA A 4 -3.58 -2.30 -22.35
C ALA A 4 -2.36 -2.04 -21.46
N SER A 5 -2.18 -0.80 -21.00
CA SER A 5 -1.08 -0.45 -20.11
C SER A 5 -1.24 -1.18 -18.79
N SER A 6 -0.16 -1.78 -18.29
CA SER A 6 -0.19 -2.43 -16.99
C SER A 6 -0.22 -1.40 -15.85
N PRO A 7 -0.68 -1.77 -14.63
CA PRO A 7 -0.68 -0.84 -13.49
C PRO A 7 0.70 -0.23 -13.19
N PRO A 8 1.82 -1.00 -13.25
CA PRO A 8 3.16 -0.42 -13.12
C PRO A 8 3.50 0.62 -14.19
N GLN A 9 3.09 0.41 -15.44
CA GLN A 9 3.35 1.38 -16.52
C GLN A 9 2.57 2.68 -16.30
N ALA A 10 1.30 2.60 -15.89
CA ALA A 10 0.49 3.76 -15.56
C ALA A 10 1.05 4.51 -14.34
N TYR A 11 1.50 3.77 -13.33
CA TYR A 11 2.19 4.33 -12.16
C TYR A 11 3.47 5.06 -12.55
N GLU A 12 4.31 4.51 -13.42
CA GLU A 12 5.55 5.17 -13.87
C GLU A 12 5.27 6.50 -14.59
N VAL A 13 4.20 6.57 -15.40
CA VAL A 13 3.77 7.83 -16.03
C VAL A 13 3.38 8.86 -14.98
N LEU A 14 2.53 8.48 -14.03
CA LEU A 14 2.10 9.36 -12.94
C LEU A 14 3.29 9.81 -12.08
N SER A 15 4.15 8.88 -11.69
CA SER A 15 5.34 9.10 -10.85
C SER A 15 6.33 10.07 -11.49
N LYS A 16 6.53 9.99 -12.81
CA LYS A 16 7.37 10.95 -13.54
C LYS A 16 6.74 12.34 -13.55
N ARG A 17 5.45 12.45 -13.90
CA ARG A 17 4.73 13.73 -13.95
C ARG A 17 4.69 14.42 -12.59
N LEU A 18 4.40 13.69 -11.50
CA LEU A 18 4.44 14.21 -10.13
C LEU A 18 5.79 14.85 -9.77
N ARG A 19 6.91 14.22 -10.17
CA ARG A 19 8.26 14.78 -9.94
C ARG A 19 8.61 15.96 -10.85
N SER A 20 7.90 16.13 -11.95
CA SER A 20 8.09 17.23 -12.91
C SER A 20 7.28 18.48 -12.58
N ILE A 21 6.45 18.46 -11.53
CA ILE A 21 5.68 19.63 -11.09
C ILE A 21 6.63 20.66 -10.47
N GLU A 22 6.62 21.88 -11.01
CA GLU A 22 7.46 22.99 -10.53
C GLU A 22 6.66 24.11 -9.84
N ASP A 23 5.33 24.15 -10.01
CA ASP A 23 4.45 25.21 -9.49
C ASP A 23 3.95 24.98 -8.05
N ILE A 24 4.66 24.14 -7.29
CA ILE A 24 4.39 23.85 -5.88
C ILE A 24 5.55 24.33 -4.98
N PRO A 25 5.28 24.83 -3.76
CA PRO A 25 6.33 25.37 -2.87
C PRO A 25 7.41 24.36 -2.45
N LEU A 26 7.05 23.08 -2.36
CA LEU A 26 7.95 21.98 -1.99
C LEU A 26 7.85 20.92 -3.08
N LYS A 27 8.98 20.54 -3.66
CA LYS A 27 8.96 19.53 -4.73
C LYS A 27 8.62 18.16 -4.17
N VAL A 28 8.11 17.29 -5.05
CA VAL A 28 7.88 15.88 -4.74
C VAL A 28 9.23 15.15 -4.70
N SER A 29 9.64 14.72 -3.51
CA SER A 29 10.90 14.01 -3.29
C SER A 29 10.77 12.51 -3.55
N ALA A 30 9.67 11.89 -3.09
CA ALA A 30 9.40 10.48 -3.28
C ALA A 30 7.94 10.22 -3.64
N VAL A 31 7.75 9.17 -4.44
CA VAL A 31 6.44 8.62 -4.81
C VAL A 31 6.56 7.11 -4.62
N GLN A 32 5.67 6.52 -3.83
CA GLN A 32 5.72 5.11 -3.49
C GLN A 32 4.34 4.45 -3.62
N PRO A 33 4.23 3.30 -4.32
CA PRO A 33 2.98 2.57 -4.42
C PRO A 33 2.71 1.76 -3.14
N LEU A 34 1.49 1.88 -2.61
CA LEU A 34 1.06 1.17 -1.41
C LEU A 34 0.05 0.05 -1.66
N ASP A 35 -0.61 -0.01 -2.83
CA ASP A 35 -1.59 -1.08 -3.09
C ASP A 35 -0.93 -2.45 -3.34
N SER A 36 -1.60 -3.51 -2.85
CA SER A 36 -1.27 -4.93 -3.06
C SER A 36 -0.97 -5.31 -4.52
N ALA A 37 -1.52 -4.58 -5.49
CA ALA A 37 -1.27 -4.77 -6.92
C ALA A 37 0.22 -4.60 -7.29
N PHE A 38 0.93 -3.67 -6.65
CA PHE A 38 2.34 -3.38 -6.96
C PHE A 38 3.32 -4.38 -6.34
N ARG A 39 2.88 -5.08 -5.31
CA ARG A 39 3.62 -6.18 -4.66
C ARG A 39 3.11 -7.57 -5.08
N TYR A 40 2.30 -7.65 -6.13
CA TYR A 40 1.76 -8.88 -6.74
C TYR A 40 0.89 -9.76 -5.81
N THR A 41 0.36 -9.19 -4.73
CA THR A 41 -0.47 -9.88 -3.73
C THR A 41 -1.95 -9.58 -3.85
N SER A 42 -2.37 -8.75 -4.81
CA SER A 42 -3.79 -8.50 -5.08
C SER A 42 -4.48 -9.77 -5.58
N VAL A 43 -5.57 -10.18 -4.91
CA VAL A 43 -6.36 -11.36 -5.28
C VAL A 43 -6.84 -11.26 -6.73
N TYR A 44 -7.41 -10.10 -7.06
CA TYR A 44 -7.86 -9.71 -8.39
C TYR A 44 -6.99 -8.53 -8.85
N PRO A 45 -5.92 -8.79 -9.62
CA PRO A 45 -5.08 -7.73 -10.18
C PRO A 45 -5.96 -6.70 -10.90
N PRO A 46 -5.72 -5.40 -10.68
CA PRO A 46 -6.53 -4.36 -11.29
C PRO A 46 -6.37 -4.40 -12.81
N GLU A 47 -7.48 -4.29 -13.52
CA GLU A 47 -7.53 -4.17 -14.97
C GLU A 47 -7.92 -2.73 -15.35
N PRO A 48 -7.51 -2.23 -16.54
CA PRO A 48 -7.92 -0.92 -17.02
C PRO A 48 -9.44 -0.82 -17.09
N HIS A 49 -9.98 0.24 -16.49
CA HIS A 49 -11.40 0.50 -16.42
C HIS A 49 -11.82 1.53 -17.49
N PRO A 50 -12.87 1.26 -18.30
CA PRO A 50 -13.31 2.18 -19.35
C PRO A 50 -13.69 3.59 -18.85
N LEU A 51 -14.22 3.68 -17.63
CA LEU A 51 -14.56 4.97 -17.01
C LEU A 51 -13.36 5.76 -16.47
N ALA A 52 -12.16 5.17 -16.43
CA ALA A 52 -10.91 5.84 -16.04
C ALA A 52 -9.98 6.09 -17.23
N GLU A 53 -10.46 5.91 -18.45
CA GLU A 53 -9.73 6.36 -19.64
C GLU A 53 -9.84 7.88 -19.79
N GLU A 54 -8.70 8.54 -20.04
CA GLU A 54 -8.63 10.00 -20.24
C GLU A 54 -9.38 10.44 -21.51
N LYS A 55 -9.58 9.54 -22.47
CA LYS A 55 -10.33 9.78 -23.70
C LYS A 55 -11.64 9.03 -23.61
N ALA A 56 -12.75 9.74 -23.80
CA ALA A 56 -14.06 9.14 -23.99
C ALA A 56 -14.08 8.36 -25.31
N SER A 57 -13.47 7.18 -25.32
CA SER A 57 -13.71 6.16 -26.33
C SER A 57 -15.21 5.81 -26.29
N ASP A 58 -15.78 5.51 -27.46
CA ASP A 58 -17.22 5.33 -27.65
C ASP A 58 -17.88 4.57 -26.49
N ARG A 59 -18.61 5.30 -25.63
CA ARG A 59 -19.34 4.77 -24.46
C ARG A 59 -20.37 3.69 -24.84
N ARG A 60 -20.59 3.47 -26.14
CA ARG A 60 -21.46 2.44 -26.73
C ARG A 60 -20.88 1.03 -26.66
N THR A 61 -19.57 0.88 -26.43
CA THR A 61 -18.89 -0.41 -26.23
C THR A 61 -18.48 -0.63 -24.77
N LEU A 62 -19.28 -0.14 -23.82
CA LEU A 62 -19.20 -0.59 -22.44
C LEU A 62 -19.48 -2.11 -22.43
N LYS A 63 -18.43 -2.91 -22.25
CA LYS A 63 -18.58 -4.34 -21.95
C LYS A 63 -19.60 -4.44 -20.81
N THR A 64 -20.68 -5.20 -21.04
CA THR A 64 -21.88 -5.33 -20.19
C THR A 64 -21.62 -5.75 -18.73
N PHE A 65 -20.35 -5.97 -18.34
CA PHE A 65 -19.92 -6.49 -17.06
C PHE A 65 -18.80 -5.65 -16.39
N ALA A 66 -18.55 -4.42 -16.83
CA ALA A 66 -17.59 -3.55 -16.14
C ALA A 66 -18.14 -3.18 -14.74
N PRO A 67 -17.37 -3.36 -13.65
CA PRO A 67 -17.81 -2.99 -12.32
C PRO A 67 -18.16 -1.50 -12.25
N SER A 68 -19.25 -1.16 -11.57
CA SER A 68 -19.70 0.24 -11.47
C SER A 68 -18.77 1.13 -10.64
N CYS A 69 -17.85 0.53 -9.88
CA CYS A 69 -16.90 1.23 -9.01
C CYS A 69 -15.45 0.86 -9.35
N ILE A 70 -14.61 1.89 -9.48
CA ILE A 70 -13.17 1.75 -9.67
C ILE A 70 -12.52 1.74 -8.28
N LYS A 71 -11.80 0.68 -7.93
CA LYS A 71 -10.97 0.66 -6.72
C LYS A 71 -9.72 1.50 -6.98
N PRO A 72 -9.48 2.60 -6.24
CA PRO A 72 -8.28 3.39 -6.42
C PRO A 72 -7.06 2.68 -5.83
N LEU A 73 -5.93 2.81 -6.52
CA LEU A 73 -4.63 2.30 -6.12
C LEU A 73 -3.91 3.35 -5.27
N GLU A 74 -3.65 3.03 -4.01
CA GLU A 74 -3.07 3.99 -3.06
C GLU A 74 -1.58 4.25 -3.34
N VAL A 75 -1.21 5.52 -3.35
CA VAL A 75 0.14 6.03 -3.60
C VAL A 75 0.48 7.07 -2.55
N MET A 76 1.59 6.85 -1.86
CA MET A 76 2.16 7.77 -0.91
C MET A 76 3.12 8.73 -1.62
N ILE A 77 3.01 10.01 -1.30
CA ILE A 77 3.88 11.09 -1.76
C ILE A 77 4.62 11.64 -0.56
N GLN A 78 5.92 11.90 -0.74
CA GLN A 78 6.72 12.67 0.19
C GLN A 78 7.20 13.94 -0.52
N LEU A 79 7.13 15.06 0.20
CA LEU A 79 7.65 16.34 -0.25
C LEU A 79 9.09 16.53 0.25
N GLU A 80 9.80 17.52 -0.29
CA GLU A 80 11.09 17.95 0.25
C GLU A 80 10.96 18.43 1.70
N GLY A 81 12.04 18.23 2.47
CA GLY A 81 12.09 18.65 3.87
C GLY A 81 11.97 20.17 4.01
N SER A 82 11.14 20.63 4.95
CA SER A 82 10.95 22.05 5.22
C SER A 82 10.78 22.32 6.72
N GLY A 83 11.37 23.41 7.20
CA GLY A 83 11.15 23.89 8.57
C GLY A 83 9.78 24.53 8.78
N ASN A 84 9.14 24.98 7.69
CA ASN A 84 7.96 25.84 7.68
C ASN A 84 6.63 25.10 7.86
N TRP A 85 6.66 23.78 8.10
CA TRP A 85 5.45 23.04 8.41
C TRP A 85 4.83 23.53 9.73
N PRO A 86 3.49 23.60 9.82
CA PRO A 86 2.82 23.94 11.07
C PRO A 86 3.20 22.98 12.20
N THR A 87 2.97 23.44 13.44
CA THR A 87 3.14 22.63 14.65
C THR A 87 1.85 21.96 15.08
N ASP A 88 0.71 22.56 14.76
CA ASP A 88 -0.62 22.01 15.04
C ASP A 88 -0.98 20.91 14.04
N GLU A 89 -1.53 19.81 14.53
CA GLU A 89 -1.84 18.63 13.72
C GLU A 89 -2.93 18.89 12.69
N VAL A 90 -3.99 19.62 13.07
CA VAL A 90 -5.07 19.97 12.14
C VAL A 90 -4.51 20.87 11.03
N ALA A 91 -3.66 21.84 11.38
CA ALA A 91 -2.97 22.67 10.40
C ALA A 91 -2.04 21.87 9.48
N ILE A 92 -1.34 20.84 9.98
CA ILE A 92 -0.53 19.93 9.14
C ILE A 92 -1.42 19.24 8.10
N GLU A 93 -2.56 18.66 8.49
CA GLU A 93 -3.47 18.01 7.54
C GLU A 93 -4.04 18.98 6.51
N LYS A 94 -4.49 20.15 6.95
CA LYS A 94 -4.98 21.18 6.01
C LYS A 94 -3.88 21.62 5.04
N THR A 95 -2.63 21.65 5.50
CA THR A 95 -1.47 21.93 4.63
C THR A 95 -1.26 20.80 3.63
N LYS A 96 -1.33 19.53 4.04
CA LYS A 96 -1.28 18.38 3.11
C LYS A 96 -2.40 18.42 2.08
N THR A 97 -3.64 18.69 2.49
CA THR A 97 -4.77 18.84 1.58
C THR A 97 -4.53 20.00 0.60
N ALA A 98 -4.02 21.14 1.05
CA ALA A 98 -3.69 22.27 0.17
C ALA A 98 -2.62 21.89 -0.87
N PHE A 99 -1.57 21.17 -0.47
CA PHE A 99 -0.57 20.64 -1.42
C PHE A 99 -1.20 19.65 -2.40
N LEU A 100 -2.04 18.72 -1.95
CA LEU A 100 -2.72 17.76 -2.81
C LEU A 100 -3.63 18.44 -3.84
N LEU A 101 -4.40 19.45 -3.42
CA LEU A 101 -5.24 20.25 -4.30
C LEU A 101 -4.40 20.96 -5.37
N LYS A 102 -3.29 21.58 -4.96
CA LYS A 102 -2.39 22.26 -5.89
C LYS A 102 -1.76 21.27 -6.87
N ILE A 103 -1.27 20.12 -6.40
CA ILE A 103 -0.76 19.03 -7.25
C ILE A 103 -1.83 18.57 -8.25
N GLY A 104 -3.08 18.39 -7.80
CA GLY A 104 -4.20 18.00 -8.66
C GLY A 104 -4.52 19.06 -9.72
N GLU A 105 -4.40 20.34 -9.39
CA GLU A 105 -4.54 21.45 -10.34
C GLU A 105 -3.41 21.45 -11.37
N SER A 106 -2.15 21.31 -10.95
CA SER A 106 -0.99 21.23 -11.84
C SER A 106 -1.09 20.04 -12.80
N LEU A 107 -1.50 18.86 -12.29
CA LEU A 107 -1.70 17.66 -13.10
C LEU A 107 -2.78 17.84 -14.17
N GLN A 108 -3.85 18.57 -13.85
CA GLN A 108 -4.90 18.95 -14.79
C GLN A 108 -4.39 19.94 -15.84
N ASN A 109 -3.68 20.99 -15.43
CA ASN A 109 -3.23 22.06 -16.31
C ASN A 109 -2.14 21.62 -17.29
N ASP A 110 -1.13 20.89 -16.80
CA ASP A 110 0.07 20.56 -17.59
C ASP A 110 -0.13 19.31 -18.47
N TRP A 111 -0.93 18.34 -18.00
CA TRP A 111 -1.10 17.05 -18.68
C TRP A 111 -2.54 16.65 -18.97
N GLY A 112 -3.55 17.47 -18.61
CA GLY A 112 -4.95 17.16 -18.86
C GLY A 112 -5.48 15.95 -18.09
N MET A 113 -4.82 15.56 -17.00
CA MET A 113 -5.25 14.41 -16.19
C MET A 113 -6.55 14.72 -15.45
N THR A 114 -7.47 13.76 -15.38
CA THR A 114 -8.67 13.92 -14.55
C THR A 114 -8.31 13.71 -13.08
N CYS A 115 -8.47 14.76 -12.27
CA CYS A 115 -8.23 14.70 -10.83
C CYS A 115 -9.54 14.97 -10.07
N ILE A 116 -9.81 14.15 -9.07
CA ILE A 116 -11.01 14.21 -8.23
C ILE A 116 -10.55 14.36 -6.78
N ALA A 117 -10.76 15.54 -6.21
CA ALA A 117 -10.41 15.83 -4.83
C ALA A 117 -11.40 15.21 -3.84
N SER A 118 -10.87 14.74 -2.72
CA SER A 118 -11.60 14.31 -1.52
C SER A 118 -11.14 15.19 -0.34
N GLU A 119 -11.61 14.89 0.87
CA GLU A 119 -11.25 15.61 2.09
C GLU A 119 -9.74 15.54 2.42
N ASP A 120 -9.14 14.35 2.26
CA ASP A 120 -7.79 13.99 2.69
C ASP A 120 -6.87 13.49 1.56
N SER A 121 -7.40 13.41 0.33
CA SER A 121 -6.75 12.72 -0.77
C SER A 121 -7.19 13.27 -2.13
N VAL A 122 -6.39 13.02 -3.16
CA VAL A 122 -6.75 13.33 -4.55
C VAL A 122 -6.66 12.05 -5.37
N ASN A 123 -7.73 11.72 -6.09
CA ASN A 123 -7.75 10.58 -7.01
C ASN A 123 -7.41 11.07 -8.41
N VAL A 124 -6.41 10.47 -9.06
CA VAL A 124 -5.96 10.81 -10.41
C VAL A 124 -6.23 9.64 -11.34
N LEU A 125 -6.89 9.89 -12.47
CA LEU A 125 -7.17 8.86 -13.47
C LEU A 125 -6.05 8.83 -14.51
N VAL A 126 -5.40 7.68 -14.67
CA VAL A 126 -4.28 7.48 -15.59
C VAL A 126 -4.40 6.13 -16.27
N SER A 127 -4.51 6.15 -17.60
CA SER A 127 -4.52 4.95 -18.45
C SER A 127 -5.51 3.85 -18.01
N GLY A 128 -6.72 4.23 -17.57
CA GLY A 128 -7.73 3.27 -17.11
C GLY A 128 -7.64 2.89 -15.63
N TYR A 129 -6.70 3.44 -14.87
CA TYR A 129 -6.59 3.20 -13.44
C TYR A 129 -6.87 4.48 -12.65
N ALA A 130 -7.41 4.33 -11.44
CA ALA A 130 -7.50 5.43 -10.49
C ALA A 130 -6.37 5.29 -9.46
N PHE A 131 -5.63 6.37 -9.21
CA PHE A 131 -4.57 6.44 -8.21
C PHE A 131 -4.97 7.40 -7.11
N ARG A 132 -5.01 6.94 -5.85
CA ARG A 132 -5.28 7.80 -4.70
C ARG A 132 -3.96 8.31 -4.13
N LEU A 133 -3.75 9.61 -4.23
CA LEU A 133 -2.59 10.30 -3.70
C LEU A 133 -2.84 10.69 -2.24
N LYS A 134 -1.87 10.37 -1.38
CA LYS A 134 -1.78 10.83 0.01
C LYS A 134 -0.38 11.33 0.33
N ILE A 135 -0.27 12.37 1.14
CA ILE A 135 1.02 12.91 1.56
C ILE A 135 1.37 12.35 2.94
N TRP A 136 2.55 11.77 3.06
CA TRP A 136 3.14 11.43 4.35
C TRP A 136 4.13 12.51 4.78
N HIS A 137 4.15 12.81 6.08
CA HIS A 137 5.09 13.77 6.66
C HIS A 137 5.57 13.33 8.05
N GLU A 138 6.88 13.44 8.32
CA GLU A 138 7.53 12.92 9.53
C GLU A 138 6.96 13.49 10.85
N ARG A 139 6.57 14.77 10.87
CA ARG A 139 6.03 15.41 12.09
C ARG A 139 4.68 14.84 12.51
N GLY A 140 3.97 14.17 11.60
CA GLY A 140 2.78 13.41 11.94
C GLY A 140 3.07 12.29 12.94
N LEU A 141 4.28 11.74 12.96
CA LEU A 141 4.66 10.66 13.89
C LEU A 141 5.11 11.15 15.27
N SER A 142 5.72 12.34 15.35
CA SER A 142 6.35 12.84 16.59
C SER A 142 5.35 13.42 17.59
N LEU A 143 4.21 13.93 17.12
CA LEU A 143 3.14 14.48 17.97
C LEU A 143 2.41 13.41 18.81
N LEU A 144 2.46 12.14 18.41
CA LEU A 144 1.89 11.00 19.14
C LEU A 144 2.50 10.75 20.51
N SER A 145 3.75 11.16 20.68
CA SER A 145 4.46 10.92 21.94
C SER A 145 4.10 11.93 23.02
N LYS A 146 3.38 13.02 22.69
CA LYS A 146 3.23 14.18 23.59
C LYS A 146 1.83 14.48 24.08
N GLU A 147 0.75 13.97 23.48
CA GLU A 147 -0.61 14.38 23.86
C GLU A 147 -1.55 13.20 24.13
N SER A 148 -1.68 12.83 25.41
CA SER A 148 -2.79 12.04 25.91
C SER A 148 -3.94 12.98 26.29
N GLY A 149 -4.92 13.20 25.40
CA GLY A 149 -6.12 13.94 25.83
C GLY A 149 -7.17 14.38 24.79
N ASN A 150 -6.94 14.29 23.47
CA ASN A 150 -7.92 14.78 22.49
C ASN A 150 -8.22 13.75 21.37
N ASP A 151 -9.50 13.52 21.09
CA ASP A 151 -9.96 12.35 20.32
C ASP A 151 -9.80 12.52 18.80
N LEU A 152 -9.74 13.77 18.32
CA LEU A 152 -9.54 14.11 16.91
C LEU A 152 -8.06 14.13 16.51
N SER A 153 -7.17 14.61 17.39
CA SER A 153 -5.72 14.57 17.17
C SER A 153 -5.20 13.13 17.14
N ASN A 154 -5.72 12.27 18.02
CA ASN A 154 -5.38 10.85 18.01
C ASN A 154 -5.66 10.15 16.66
N ARG A 155 -6.73 10.49 15.92
CA ARG A 155 -7.10 9.81 14.66
C ARG A 155 -6.19 10.15 13.49
N THR A 156 -5.83 11.41 13.36
CA THR A 156 -4.98 11.91 12.27
C THR A 156 -3.59 11.30 12.35
N SER A 157 -3.03 11.31 13.54
CA SER A 157 -1.73 10.77 13.85
C SER A 157 -1.62 9.25 13.65
N LEU A 158 -2.73 8.53 13.80
CA LEU A 158 -2.84 7.12 13.45
C LEU A 158 -2.78 6.90 11.93
N THR A 159 -3.27 7.84 11.12
CA THR A 159 -3.26 7.73 9.65
C THR A 159 -1.85 7.82 9.11
N ASP A 160 -1.05 8.79 9.57
CA ASP A 160 0.36 8.93 9.15
C ASP A 160 1.22 7.76 9.62
N LYS A 161 0.99 7.27 10.85
CA LYS A 161 1.58 6.02 11.34
C LYS A 161 1.26 4.85 10.42
N GLN A 162 -0.02 4.70 10.06
CA GLN A 162 -0.46 3.62 9.20
C GLN A 162 0.15 3.72 7.81
N LEU A 163 0.20 4.92 7.21
CA LEU A 163 0.85 5.14 5.91
C LEU A 163 2.34 4.78 5.96
N PHE A 164 3.04 5.16 7.01
CA PHE A 164 4.45 4.79 7.20
C PHE A 164 4.64 3.28 7.34
N ILE A 165 3.80 2.60 8.14
CA ILE A 165 3.88 1.15 8.29
C ILE A 165 3.57 0.45 6.96
N GLN A 166 2.55 0.91 6.23
CA GLN A 166 2.18 0.38 4.93
C GLN A 166 3.27 0.61 3.87
N SER A 167 3.98 1.73 3.93
CA SER A 167 5.10 2.01 3.02
C SER A 167 6.25 1.06 3.28
N GLN A 168 6.65 0.86 4.54
CA GLN A 168 7.68 -0.10 4.91
C GLN A 168 7.28 -1.52 4.52
N HIS A 169 6.05 -1.92 4.81
CA HIS A 169 5.52 -3.22 4.44
C HIS A 169 5.51 -3.43 2.91
N SER A 170 5.01 -2.46 2.13
CA SER A 170 4.97 -2.54 0.67
C SER A 170 6.36 -2.74 0.07
N SER A 171 7.36 -2.00 0.58
CA SER A 171 8.76 -2.15 0.17
C SER A 171 9.33 -3.53 0.50
N MET A 172 9.15 -4.00 1.73
CA MET A 172 9.66 -5.30 2.18
C MET A 172 9.03 -6.46 1.39
N ILE A 173 7.71 -6.47 1.23
CA ILE A 173 7.01 -7.52 0.49
C ILE A 173 7.37 -7.48 -1.00
N SER A 174 7.52 -6.30 -1.59
CA SER A 174 7.99 -6.18 -2.98
C SER A 174 9.39 -6.79 -3.16
N GLY A 175 10.29 -6.56 -2.20
CA GLY A 175 11.61 -7.20 -2.15
C GLY A 175 11.51 -8.72 -2.03
N LEU A 176 10.63 -9.23 -1.17
CA LEU A 176 10.41 -10.67 -1.02
C LEU A 176 9.86 -11.33 -2.30
N GLN A 177 8.90 -10.68 -2.97
CA GLN A 177 8.34 -11.13 -4.23
C GLN A 177 9.40 -11.16 -5.36
N ALA A 178 10.32 -10.19 -5.38
CA ALA A 178 11.44 -10.19 -6.32
C ALA A 178 12.40 -11.37 -6.09
N ARG A 179 12.59 -11.80 -4.82
CA ARG A 179 13.39 -12.98 -4.47
C ARG A 179 12.64 -14.30 -4.75
N HIS A 180 11.33 -14.32 -4.53
CA HIS A 180 10.49 -15.50 -4.68
C HIS A 180 9.26 -15.22 -5.57
N SER A 181 9.38 -15.45 -6.87
CA SER A 181 8.31 -15.13 -7.84
C SER A 181 6.97 -15.83 -7.57
N ILE A 182 6.98 -17.00 -6.90
CA ILE A 182 5.78 -17.76 -6.55
C ILE A 182 5.08 -17.28 -5.27
N TYR A 183 5.67 -16.35 -4.51
CA TYR A 183 5.11 -15.80 -3.28
C TYR A 183 3.73 -15.17 -3.50
N GLY A 184 3.61 -14.23 -4.44
CA GLY A 184 2.36 -13.54 -4.77
C GLY A 184 1.22 -14.51 -5.10
N PRO A 185 1.41 -15.49 -6.01
CA PRO A 185 0.43 -16.55 -6.25
C PRO A 185 0.00 -17.34 -5.00
N VAL A 186 0.89 -17.61 -4.05
CA VAL A 186 0.54 -18.27 -2.77
C VAL A 186 -0.31 -17.35 -1.91
N VAL A 187 0.10 -16.09 -1.74
CA VAL A 187 -0.66 -15.08 -0.98
C VAL A 187 -2.08 -14.92 -1.54
N ARG A 188 -2.23 -14.87 -2.86
CA ARG A 188 -3.54 -14.75 -3.51
C ARG A 188 -4.45 -15.93 -3.19
N LEU A 189 -3.91 -17.16 -3.12
CA LEU A 189 -4.68 -18.33 -2.69
C LEU A 189 -5.05 -18.25 -1.21
N ALA A 190 -4.10 -17.87 -0.34
CA ALA A 190 -4.34 -17.70 1.09
C ALA A 190 -5.43 -16.65 1.37
N LYS A 191 -5.34 -15.46 0.76
CA LYS A 191 -6.35 -14.40 0.86
C LYS A 191 -7.73 -14.87 0.39
N ARG A 192 -7.81 -15.61 -0.73
CA ARG A 192 -9.09 -16.19 -1.21
C ARG A 192 -9.68 -17.20 -0.23
N TRP A 193 -8.85 -18.06 0.34
CA TRP A 193 -9.30 -19.03 1.33
C TRP A 193 -9.82 -18.35 2.60
N ILE A 194 -9.08 -17.40 3.16
CA ILE A 194 -9.49 -16.58 4.31
C ILE A 194 -10.84 -15.90 4.05
N ALA A 195 -11.02 -15.32 2.85
CA ALA A 195 -12.27 -14.70 2.46
C ALA A 195 -13.44 -15.70 2.35
N SER A 196 -13.20 -16.89 1.78
CA SER A 196 -14.23 -17.95 1.70
C SER A 196 -14.68 -18.49 3.05
N HIS A 197 -13.88 -18.28 4.10
CA HIS A 197 -14.20 -18.64 5.48
C HIS A 197 -14.64 -17.44 6.33
N PHE A 198 -14.96 -16.30 5.71
CA PHE A 198 -15.45 -15.08 6.37
C PHE A 198 -14.49 -14.44 7.39
N PHE A 199 -13.19 -14.72 7.29
CA PHE A 199 -12.18 -14.14 8.20
C PHE A 199 -11.59 -12.80 7.72
N SER A 200 -12.02 -12.28 6.57
CA SER A 200 -11.51 -11.01 6.01
C SER A 200 -11.79 -9.78 6.88
N ALA A 201 -12.75 -9.84 7.82
CA ALA A 201 -13.00 -8.76 8.78
C ALA A 201 -12.04 -8.80 9.97
N CYS A 202 -11.42 -9.95 10.26
CA CYS A 202 -10.52 -10.15 11.40
C CYS A 202 -9.04 -10.06 11.01
N LEU A 203 -8.71 -10.46 9.77
CA LEU A 203 -7.35 -10.47 9.26
C LEU A 203 -7.20 -9.48 8.11
N VAL A 204 -6.41 -8.43 8.36
CA VAL A 204 -5.99 -7.47 7.34
C VAL A 204 -5.06 -8.16 6.33
N GLU A 205 -4.95 -7.58 5.14
CA GLU A 205 -4.24 -8.22 4.04
C GLU A 205 -2.74 -8.35 4.28
N GLU A 206 -2.16 -7.39 4.99
CA GLU A 206 -0.76 -7.35 5.42
C GLU A 206 -0.45 -8.50 6.38
N ALA A 207 -1.38 -8.86 7.26
CA ALA A 207 -1.21 -10.01 8.17
C ALA A 207 -1.13 -11.32 7.37
N VAL A 208 -1.98 -11.50 6.35
CA VAL A 208 -1.94 -12.70 5.49
C VAL A 208 -0.64 -12.75 4.68
N GLU A 209 -0.16 -11.61 4.19
CA GLU A 209 1.13 -11.49 3.51
C GLU A 209 2.28 -11.92 4.41
N LEU A 210 2.34 -11.41 5.65
CA LEU A 210 3.35 -11.78 6.64
C LEU A 210 3.28 -13.27 7.02
N LEU A 211 2.09 -13.82 7.23
CA LEU A 211 1.92 -15.26 7.50
C LEU A 211 2.51 -16.11 6.37
N VAL A 212 2.24 -15.75 5.12
CA VAL A 212 2.81 -16.47 3.97
C VAL A 212 4.32 -16.22 3.87
N ALA A 213 4.81 -15.01 4.16
CA ALA A 213 6.22 -14.68 4.13
C ALA A 213 7.04 -15.58 5.07
N SER A 214 6.49 -15.91 6.25
CA SER A 214 7.12 -16.82 7.21
C SER A 214 7.48 -18.18 6.60
N ILE A 215 6.67 -18.70 5.67
CA ILE A 215 6.86 -20.00 5.01
C ILE A 215 8.05 -19.97 4.04
N PHE A 216 8.34 -18.81 3.46
CA PHE A 216 9.47 -18.61 2.55
C PHE A 216 10.76 -18.31 3.31
N LEU A 217 10.68 -17.53 4.39
CA LEU A 217 11.82 -17.10 5.19
C LEU A 217 12.30 -18.18 6.18
N LYS A 218 11.37 -18.95 6.76
CA LYS A 218 11.63 -20.04 7.71
C LYS A 218 11.09 -21.36 7.14
N PRO A 219 11.68 -21.90 6.05
CA PRO A 219 11.08 -23.03 5.34
C PRO A 219 11.29 -24.39 6.02
N LEU A 220 12.13 -24.47 7.05
CA LEU A 220 12.47 -25.72 7.74
C LEU A 220 11.23 -26.39 8.33
N PRO A 221 11.11 -27.73 8.26
CA PRO A 221 12.12 -28.72 7.81
C PRO A 221 12.22 -28.90 6.28
N PHE A 222 11.53 -28.09 5.48
CA PHE A 222 11.52 -28.17 4.02
C PHE A 222 12.39 -27.07 3.37
N HIS A 223 12.19 -26.85 2.06
CA HIS A 223 12.73 -25.72 1.29
C HIS A 223 11.64 -24.71 0.95
N ALA A 224 11.99 -23.47 0.62
CA ALA A 224 11.03 -22.45 0.20
C ALA A 224 10.08 -22.99 -0.88
N PRO A 225 8.76 -22.71 -0.82
CA PRO A 225 7.80 -23.25 -1.77
C PRO A 225 8.16 -22.91 -3.22
N LEU A 226 8.09 -23.90 -4.12
CA LEU A 226 8.29 -23.72 -5.56
C LEU A 226 6.99 -23.82 -6.37
N SER A 227 5.88 -24.15 -5.70
CA SER A 227 4.56 -24.20 -6.31
C SER A 227 3.54 -23.48 -5.43
N ARG A 228 2.53 -22.87 -6.08
CA ARG A 228 1.45 -22.17 -5.38
C ARG A 228 0.64 -23.10 -4.46
N ILE A 229 0.48 -24.36 -4.85
CA ILE A 229 -0.28 -25.36 -4.08
C ILE A 229 0.51 -25.79 -2.84
N THR A 230 1.81 -26.05 -2.99
CA THR A 230 2.68 -26.39 -1.85
C THR A 230 2.73 -25.24 -0.85
N GLY A 231 2.90 -23.99 -1.32
CA GLY A 231 2.88 -22.83 -0.44
C GLY A 231 1.55 -22.68 0.29
N PHE A 232 0.43 -22.89 -0.41
CA PHE A 232 -0.90 -22.84 0.19
C PHE A 232 -1.14 -23.94 1.24
N LEU A 233 -0.75 -25.20 0.97
CA LEU A 233 -0.86 -26.29 1.94
C LEU A 233 -0.02 -26.02 3.19
N ARG A 234 1.17 -25.44 3.03
CA ARG A 234 2.01 -25.05 4.16
C ARG A 234 1.45 -23.87 4.95
N PHE A 235 0.74 -22.96 4.28
CA PHE A 235 0.00 -21.89 4.96
C PHE A 235 -1.10 -22.47 5.85
N LEU A 236 -1.89 -23.43 5.35
CA LEU A 236 -2.89 -24.12 6.16
C LEU A 236 -2.25 -24.88 7.33
N ARG A 237 -1.12 -25.54 7.07
CA ARG A 237 -0.36 -26.25 8.10
C ARG A 237 0.15 -25.32 9.20
N LEU A 238 0.69 -24.15 8.82
CA LEU A 238 1.10 -23.11 9.78
C LEU A 238 -0.08 -22.72 10.67
N LEU A 239 -1.25 -22.43 10.08
CA LEU A 239 -2.43 -22.06 10.85
C LEU A 239 -2.87 -23.16 11.83
N SER A 240 -2.78 -24.44 11.43
CA SER A 240 -3.25 -25.56 12.25
C SER A 240 -2.26 -26.03 13.32
N GLU A 241 -0.95 -25.97 13.04
CA GLU A 241 0.08 -26.57 13.91
C GLU A 241 0.86 -25.54 14.74
N TYR A 242 0.81 -24.26 14.40
CA TYR A 242 1.55 -23.23 15.13
C TYR A 242 0.91 -22.94 16.49
N ASP A 243 1.74 -22.83 17.53
CA ASP A 243 1.30 -22.51 18.88
C ASP A 243 1.11 -20.99 19.04
N TRP A 244 -0.07 -20.51 18.65
CA TRP A 244 -0.45 -19.11 18.78
C TRP A 244 -0.57 -18.62 20.23
N THR A 245 -0.61 -19.53 21.21
CA THR A 245 -0.84 -19.17 22.62
C THR A 245 0.47 -18.82 23.32
N PHE A 246 1.51 -19.62 23.07
CA PHE A 246 2.79 -19.49 23.79
C PHE A 246 3.96 -19.07 22.89
N SER A 247 3.77 -19.00 21.57
CA SER A 247 4.84 -18.65 20.64
C SER A 247 4.45 -17.48 19.73
N PRO A 248 5.22 -16.38 19.71
CA PRO A 248 5.00 -15.29 18.78
C PRO A 248 5.63 -15.58 17.42
N LEU A 249 4.89 -15.30 16.34
CA LEU A 249 5.41 -15.44 14.99
C LEU A 249 6.26 -14.22 14.61
N VAL A 250 7.56 -14.31 14.84
CA VAL A 250 8.53 -13.27 14.44
C VAL A 250 8.96 -13.49 12.99
N ILE A 251 8.84 -12.44 12.16
CA ILE A 251 9.15 -12.48 10.73
C ILE A 251 10.20 -11.41 10.43
N ASP A 252 11.39 -11.86 10.04
CA ASP A 252 12.49 -10.98 9.63
C ASP A 252 12.68 -11.06 8.12
N ILE A 253 12.12 -10.09 7.39
CA ILE A 253 12.18 -10.06 5.92
C ILE A 253 13.57 -9.59 5.43
N ASN A 254 14.18 -8.66 6.16
CA ASN A 254 15.44 -8.03 5.76
C ASN A 254 16.67 -8.74 6.34
N ASN A 255 16.48 -9.60 7.35
CA ASN A 255 17.54 -10.27 8.11
C ASN A 255 18.38 -9.28 8.92
N ASP A 256 17.71 -8.27 9.48
CA ASP A 256 18.31 -7.17 10.23
C ASP A 256 18.14 -7.33 11.76
N LEU A 257 17.34 -8.31 12.22
CA LEU A 257 17.12 -8.52 13.65
C LEU A 257 18.35 -9.09 14.34
N GLY A 258 18.82 -8.37 15.36
CA GLY A 258 19.92 -8.83 16.20
C GLY A 258 19.46 -9.86 17.24
N ALA A 259 20.38 -10.73 17.67
CA ALA A 259 20.12 -11.75 18.70
C ALA A 259 19.64 -11.18 20.07
N ASN A 260 19.90 -9.90 20.34
CA ASN A 260 19.39 -9.22 21.54
C ASN A 260 17.93 -8.78 21.38
N GLU A 261 17.55 -8.34 20.18
CA GLU A 261 16.18 -7.92 19.88
C GLU A 261 15.24 -9.12 19.85
N GLU A 262 15.69 -10.25 19.31
CA GLU A 262 14.93 -11.52 19.37
C GLU A 262 14.64 -11.96 20.81
N LYS A 263 15.63 -11.81 21.71
CA LYS A 263 15.47 -12.11 23.13
C LYS A 263 14.53 -11.13 23.82
N GLU A 264 14.61 -9.84 23.50
CA GLU A 264 13.72 -8.82 24.05
C GLU A 264 12.26 -9.06 23.63
N ILE A 265 12.02 -9.43 22.37
CA ILE A 265 10.69 -9.79 21.87
C ILE A 265 10.14 -11.01 22.62
N ALA A 266 10.97 -12.02 22.85
CA ALA A 266 10.56 -13.21 23.61
C ALA A 266 10.22 -12.91 25.08
N VAL A 267 10.95 -11.98 25.72
CA VAL A 267 10.74 -11.61 27.13
C VAL A 267 9.51 -10.74 27.32
N ARG A 268 9.19 -9.83 26.39
CA ARG A 268 8.03 -8.92 26.51
C ARG A 268 6.66 -9.61 26.35
N MET A 269 6.64 -10.87 25.92
CA MET A 269 5.40 -11.61 25.64
C MET A 269 5.10 -12.74 26.64
N CYS A 270 5.97 -12.95 27.63
CA CYS A 270 5.71 -13.74 28.84
C CYS A 270 5.22 -12.83 29.97
#